data_AF-A0A5N8VSB1-F1
#
_entry.id   AF-A0A5N8VSB1-F1
#
_cell.length_a   1.000
_cell.length_b   1.000
_cell.length_c   1.000
_cell.angle_alpha   90.00
_cell.angle_beta   90.00
_cell.angle_gamma   90.00
#
_symmetry.space_group_name_H-M   'P 1'
#
loop_
_entity.id
_entity.type
_entity.pdbx_description
1 polymer ?
#
loop_
_entity_poly.entity_id
_entity_poly.type
_entity_poly.pdbx_seq_one_letter_code
_entity_poly.pdbx_strand_id
1 'polypeptide(L)'
;MPSRPELTRPNDAAIAASMSHALTALAALIQALGDGEHTLNLVAERTDDTFVRTQAGLSVGTAPLRLAVLDEDDFCALRTLLVFALEGSTVRTAVLVATTATEPHPRACGWAIRGGWLHPMNTAELQQAVIPCPGVLAVQREVYDAPVLAQIPDADGEGPRG
;
A
#
# COMPACT_ATOMS: atom_id res chain seq x y z
N MET A 1 16.52 33.92 -7.24
CA MET A 1 15.60 32.79 -7.46
C MET A 1 16.02 31.66 -6.54
N PRO A 2 15.12 31.00 -5.80
CA PRO A 2 15.52 29.83 -5.02
C PRO A 2 15.83 28.68 -6.00
N SER A 3 16.94 27.99 -5.75
CA SER A 3 17.37 26.80 -6.48
C SER A 3 16.28 25.74 -6.35
N ARG A 4 15.81 25.17 -7.47
CA ARG A 4 14.93 23.99 -7.45
C ARG A 4 15.69 22.88 -6.71
N PRO A 5 15.12 22.23 -5.67
CA PRO A 5 15.78 21.12 -5.02
C PRO A 5 16.06 20.03 -6.07
N GLU A 6 17.31 19.58 -6.13
CA GLU A 6 17.69 18.46 -6.97
C GLU A 6 16.90 17.23 -6.52
N LEU A 7 16.09 16.69 -7.44
CA LEU A 7 15.40 15.43 -7.22
C LEU A 7 16.47 14.33 -7.21
N THR A 8 16.74 13.75 -6.04
CA THR A 8 17.59 12.57 -5.90
C THR A 8 17.01 11.47 -6.80
N ARG A 9 17.73 11.12 -7.86
CA ARG A 9 17.32 10.00 -8.73
C ARG A 9 17.57 8.70 -7.98
N PRO A 10 16.58 7.80 -7.86
CA PRO A 10 16.79 6.51 -7.24
C PRO A 10 17.85 5.71 -8.01
N ASN A 11 18.65 4.92 -7.29
CA ASN A 11 19.58 3.96 -7.89
C ASN A 11 18.79 2.82 -8.55
N ASP A 12 19.13 2.43 -9.77
CA ASP A 12 18.43 1.35 -10.51
C ASP A 12 18.40 0.02 -9.71
N ALA A 13 19.47 -0.28 -8.96
CA ALA A 13 19.50 -1.46 -8.08
C ALA A 13 18.50 -1.35 -6.91
N ALA A 14 18.31 -0.15 -6.37
CA ALA A 14 17.33 0.10 -5.30
C ALA A 14 15.89 0.02 -5.83
N ILE A 15 15.65 0.45 -7.06
CA ILE A 15 14.35 0.26 -7.74
C ILE A 15 14.07 -1.22 -7.94
N ALA A 16 15.03 -1.99 -8.44
CA ALA A 16 14.85 -3.43 -8.68
C ALA A 16 14.54 -4.21 -7.39
N ALA A 17 15.26 -3.93 -6.30
CA ALA A 17 14.96 -4.50 -4.98
C ALA A 17 13.55 -4.10 -4.52
N SER A 18 13.21 -2.82 -4.66
CA SER A 18 11.88 -2.29 -4.29
C SER A 18 10.74 -2.89 -5.12
N MET A 19 10.99 -3.30 -6.37
CA MET A 19 10.01 -4.04 -7.18
C MET A 19 9.72 -5.43 -6.59
N SER A 20 10.76 -6.17 -6.17
CA SER A 20 10.60 -7.47 -5.49
C SER A 20 9.86 -7.30 -4.16
N HIS A 21 10.23 -6.29 -3.38
CA HIS A 21 9.58 -5.97 -2.11
C HIS A 21 8.12 -5.58 -2.30
N ALA A 22 7.79 -4.79 -3.33
CA ALA A 22 6.40 -4.41 -3.63
C ALA A 22 5.54 -5.63 -3.98
N LEU A 23 6.07 -6.59 -4.76
CA LEU A 23 5.35 -7.83 -5.07
C LEU A 23 5.15 -8.68 -3.80
N THR A 24 6.18 -8.80 -2.96
CA THR A 24 6.10 -9.53 -1.69
C THR A 24 5.08 -8.88 -0.74
N ALA A 25 5.12 -7.56 -0.62
CA ALA A 25 4.17 -6.77 0.16
C ALA A 25 2.73 -6.96 -0.33
N LEU A 26 2.49 -6.90 -1.65
CA LEU A 26 1.16 -7.12 -2.22
C LEU A 26 0.67 -8.55 -1.98
N ALA A 27 1.54 -9.55 -2.14
CA ALA A 27 1.19 -10.95 -1.88
C ALA A 27 0.84 -11.17 -0.40
N ALA A 28 1.61 -10.59 0.53
CA ALA A 28 1.33 -10.65 1.97
C ALA A 28 0.02 -9.92 2.30
N LEU A 29 -0.20 -8.75 1.71
CA LEU A 29 -1.42 -7.95 1.88
C LEU A 29 -2.66 -8.73 1.43
N ILE A 30 -2.65 -9.28 0.22
CA ILE A 30 -3.77 -10.03 -0.36
C ILE A 30 -4.11 -11.26 0.51
N GLN A 31 -3.09 -11.99 0.97
CA GLN A 31 -3.30 -13.12 1.87
C GLN A 31 -3.90 -12.69 3.21
N ALA A 32 -3.46 -11.54 3.75
CA ALA A 32 -3.92 -11.06 5.05
C ALA A 32 -5.33 -10.46 5.02
N LEU A 33 -5.76 -9.92 3.87
CA LEU A 33 -7.12 -9.39 3.67
C LEU A 33 -8.18 -10.49 3.64
N GLY A 34 -7.83 -11.69 3.16
CA GLY A 34 -8.75 -12.82 3.06
C GLY A 34 -9.77 -12.64 1.94
N ASP A 35 -10.90 -13.35 2.05
CA ASP A 35 -11.96 -13.34 1.04
C ASP A 35 -12.74 -12.01 1.04
N GLY A 36 -13.06 -11.51 -0.16
CA GLY A 36 -13.96 -10.38 -0.34
C GLY A 36 -13.63 -9.49 -1.53
N GLU A 37 -14.45 -8.46 -1.71
CA GLU A 37 -14.14 -7.34 -2.60
C GLU A 37 -13.43 -6.25 -1.79
N HIS A 38 -12.23 -5.89 -2.22
CA HIS A 38 -11.38 -4.93 -1.55
C HIS A 38 -11.09 -3.75 -2.46
N THR A 39 -11.02 -2.57 -1.87
CA THR A 39 -10.48 -1.37 -2.48
C THR A 39 -9.22 -0.98 -1.73
N LEU A 40 -8.09 -0.98 -2.43
CA LEU A 40 -6.82 -0.47 -1.91
C LEU A 40 -6.69 1.00 -2.30
N ASN A 41 -6.42 1.86 -1.33
CA ASN A 41 -6.10 3.27 -1.53
C ASN A 41 -4.69 3.52 -1.02
N LEU A 42 -3.83 4.07 -1.86
CA LEU A 42 -2.46 4.44 -1.49
C LEU A 42 -2.28 5.94 -1.70
N VAL A 43 -1.86 6.63 -0.65
CA VAL A 43 -1.50 8.06 -0.69
C VAL A 43 -0.06 8.20 -0.26
N ALA A 44 0.70 8.96 -1.03
CA ALA A 44 2.10 9.27 -0.76
C ALA A 44 2.34 10.77 -0.80
N GLU A 45 2.99 11.29 0.25
CA GLU A 45 3.60 12.62 0.27
C GLU A 45 4.98 12.51 -0.35
N ARG A 46 5.21 13.24 -1.45
CA ARG A 46 6.50 13.30 -2.12
C ARG A 46 7.43 14.28 -1.43
N THR A 47 8.72 14.14 -1.66
CA THR A 47 9.74 15.04 -1.08
C THR A 47 9.64 16.48 -1.59
N ASP A 48 8.88 16.73 -2.66
CA ASP A 48 8.55 18.06 -3.18
C ASP A 48 7.24 18.64 -2.60
N ASP A 49 6.78 18.10 -1.45
CA ASP A 49 5.58 18.50 -0.71
C ASP A 49 4.26 18.33 -1.51
N THR A 50 4.29 17.55 -2.61
CA THR A 50 3.09 17.18 -3.37
C THR A 50 2.53 15.83 -2.92
N PHE A 51 1.21 15.65 -3.05
CA PHE A 51 0.56 14.38 -2.77
C PHE A 51 0.22 13.64 -4.06
N VAL A 52 0.50 12.35 -4.10
CA VAL A 52 0.06 11.43 -5.16
C VAL A 52 -0.83 10.38 -4.53
N ARG A 53 -1.93 10.07 -5.22
CA ARG A 53 -2.89 9.06 -4.78
C ARG A 53 -3.19 8.09 -5.90
N THR A 54 -3.39 6.83 -5.55
CA THR A 54 -3.87 5.77 -6.45
C THR A 54 -4.88 4.90 -5.72
N GLN A 55 -5.75 4.26 -6.48
CA GLN A 55 -6.74 3.32 -5.98
C GLN A 55 -6.72 2.07 -6.86
N ALA A 56 -7.00 0.90 -6.31
CA ALA A 56 -7.25 -0.31 -7.10
C ALA A 56 -8.33 -1.18 -6.44
N GLY A 57 -9.23 -1.72 -7.26
CA GLY A 57 -10.24 -2.69 -6.85
C GLY A 57 -9.76 -4.13 -7.05
N LEU A 58 -9.99 -4.98 -6.06
CA LEU A 58 -9.62 -6.40 -6.05
C LEU A 58 -10.81 -7.25 -5.61
N SER A 59 -10.94 -8.45 -6.16
CA SER A 59 -11.77 -9.52 -5.59
C SER A 59 -10.88 -10.71 -5.26
N VAL A 60 -10.92 -11.14 -4.00
CA VAL A 60 -10.09 -12.21 -3.45
C VAL A 60 -10.98 -13.36 -3.01
N GLY A 61 -10.61 -14.58 -3.41
CA GLY A 61 -11.11 -15.82 -2.82
C GLY A 61 -9.93 -16.71 -2.45
N THR A 62 -10.00 -17.42 -1.33
CA THR A 62 -8.85 -18.16 -0.75
C THR A 62 -9.00 -19.67 -0.85
N ALA A 63 -10.15 -20.18 -1.33
CA ALA A 63 -10.42 -21.61 -1.47
C ALA A 63 -10.98 -22.00 -2.87
N PRO A 64 -10.15 -22.16 -3.91
CA PRO A 64 -8.69 -21.92 -3.96
C PRO A 64 -8.34 -20.44 -4.04
N LEU A 65 -7.06 -20.09 -3.85
CA LEU A 65 -6.60 -18.71 -4.04
C LEU A 65 -6.90 -18.23 -5.46
N ARG A 66 -7.73 -17.19 -5.56
CA ARG A 66 -8.16 -16.51 -6.77
C ARG A 66 -8.08 -15.02 -6.50
N LEU A 67 -7.47 -14.31 -7.44
CA LEU A 67 -7.38 -12.86 -7.44
C LEU A 67 -7.92 -12.36 -8.77
N ALA A 68 -8.93 -11.50 -8.70
CA ALA A 68 -9.37 -10.71 -9.84
C ALA A 68 -9.05 -9.23 -9.57
N VAL A 69 -8.27 -8.64 -10.46
CA VAL A 69 -8.05 -7.20 -10.50
C VAL A 69 -9.22 -6.59 -11.28
N LEU A 70 -9.92 -5.63 -10.69
CA LEU A 70 -11.11 -5.04 -11.34
C LEU A 70 -10.73 -4.07 -12.47
N ASP A 71 -9.58 -3.42 -12.36
CA ASP A 71 -8.99 -2.54 -13.38
C ASP A 71 -7.46 -2.68 -13.36
N GLU A 72 -6.88 -3.12 -14.49
CA GLU A 72 -5.44 -3.41 -14.60
C GLU A 72 -4.57 -2.16 -14.57
N ASP A 73 -5.05 -1.04 -15.11
CA ASP A 73 -4.30 0.21 -15.17
C ASP A 73 -4.21 0.84 -13.78
N ASP A 74 -5.33 0.83 -13.05
CA ASP A 74 -5.41 1.27 -11.65
C ASP A 74 -4.50 0.42 -10.74
N PHE A 75 -4.51 -0.90 -10.93
CA PHE A 75 -3.62 -1.79 -10.19
C PHE A 75 -2.15 -1.58 -10.54
N CYS A 76 -1.82 -1.35 -11.82
CA CYS A 76 -0.47 -1.02 -12.24
C CYS A 76 0.00 0.32 -11.66
N ALA A 77 -0.87 1.33 -11.60
CA ALA A 77 -0.59 2.61 -10.98
C ALA A 77 -0.34 2.44 -9.47
N LEU A 78 -1.17 1.68 -8.77
CA LEU A 78 -1.00 1.38 -7.35
C LEU A 78 0.30 0.63 -7.08
N ARG A 79 0.61 -0.42 -7.86
CA ARG A 79 1.87 -1.15 -7.73
C ARG A 79 3.07 -0.22 -7.95
N THR A 80 3.00 0.65 -8.96
CA THR A 80 4.08 1.60 -9.26
C THR A 80 4.30 2.58 -8.11
N LEU A 81 3.23 3.15 -7.56
CA LEU A 81 3.34 4.05 -6.41
C LEU A 81 3.86 3.32 -5.17
N LEU A 82 3.48 2.06 -4.95
CA LEU A 82 3.98 1.25 -3.85
C LEU A 82 5.49 1.02 -3.96
N VAL A 83 6.02 0.76 -5.16
CA VAL A 83 7.48 0.64 -5.39
C VAL A 83 8.21 1.90 -4.93
N PHE A 84 7.74 3.09 -5.33
CA PHE A 84 8.35 4.35 -4.92
C PHE A 84 8.21 4.61 -3.41
N ALA A 85 7.08 4.22 -2.82
CA ALA A 85 6.86 4.38 -1.38
C ALA A 85 7.76 3.46 -0.54
N LEU A 86 8.03 2.24 -1.00
CA LEU A 86 8.95 1.31 -0.34
C LEU A 86 10.42 1.72 -0.55
N GLU A 87 10.76 2.23 -1.73
CA GLU A 87 12.11 2.73 -2.02
C GLU A 87 12.46 3.98 -1.19
N GLY A 88 11.51 4.92 -1.05
CA GLY A 88 11.56 6.01 -0.08
C GLY A 88 12.43 7.22 -0.44
N SER A 89 13.18 7.25 -1.54
CA SER A 89 14.00 8.42 -1.90
C SER A 89 13.19 9.60 -2.42
N THR A 90 12.01 9.34 -2.97
CA THR A 90 11.10 10.34 -3.54
C THR A 90 9.81 10.52 -2.74
N VAL A 91 9.62 9.72 -1.69
CA VAL A 91 8.41 9.67 -0.85
C VAL A 91 8.83 9.90 0.60
N ARG A 92 8.28 10.93 1.24
CA ARG A 92 8.52 11.25 2.64
C ARG A 92 7.66 10.39 3.56
N THR A 93 6.38 10.28 3.25
CA THR A 93 5.42 9.44 3.97
C THR A 93 4.45 8.80 2.99
N ALA A 94 3.99 7.58 3.29
CA ALA A 94 2.90 6.98 2.54
C ALA A 94 2.04 6.10 3.44
N VAL A 95 0.76 6.02 3.08
CA VAL A 95 -0.27 5.28 3.80
C VAL A 95 -1.09 4.47 2.80
N LEU A 96 -1.24 3.18 3.08
CA LEU A 96 -2.11 2.27 2.36
C LEU A 96 -3.33 1.95 3.23
N VAL A 97 -4.54 2.15 2.71
CA VAL A 97 -5.79 1.78 3.37
C VAL A 97 -6.52 0.76 2.50
N ALA A 98 -6.85 -0.39 3.07
CA ALA A 98 -7.73 -1.36 2.45
C ALA A 98 -9.15 -1.20 3.01
N THR A 99 -10.13 -1.06 2.13
CA THR A 99 -11.55 -1.13 2.48
C THR A 99 -12.13 -2.42 1.91
N THR A 100 -12.79 -3.22 2.73
CA THR A 100 -13.49 -4.44 2.31
C THR A 100 -14.98 -4.14 2.23
N ALA A 101 -15.59 -4.48 1.10
CA ALA A 101 -17.03 -4.36 0.92
C ALA A 101 -17.74 -5.40 1.78
N THR A 102 -18.35 -4.93 2.87
CA THR A 102 -19.18 -5.72 3.77
C THR A 102 -20.43 -4.91 4.08
N GLU A 103 -21.60 -5.55 4.06
CA GLU A 103 -22.85 -4.91 4.42
C GLU A 103 -23.19 -5.16 5.89
N PRO A 104 -23.81 -4.19 6.59
CA PRO A 104 -24.14 -2.83 6.12
C PRO A 104 -22.97 -1.84 6.23
N HIS A 105 -21.88 -2.20 6.91
CA HIS A 105 -20.74 -1.33 7.16
C HIS A 105 -19.46 -1.92 6.52
N PRO A 106 -18.90 -1.26 5.51
CA PRO A 106 -17.61 -1.65 4.96
C PRO A 106 -16.53 -1.58 6.04
N ARG A 107 -15.61 -2.54 6.04
CA ARG A 107 -14.53 -2.60 7.03
C ARG A 107 -13.25 -2.00 6.46
N ALA A 108 -12.49 -1.26 7.27
CA ALA A 108 -11.23 -0.65 6.84
C ALA A 108 -10.07 -0.98 7.79
N CYS A 109 -8.91 -1.23 7.21
CA CYS A 109 -7.64 -1.33 7.93
C CYS A 109 -6.55 -0.63 7.10
N GLY A 110 -5.42 -0.31 7.73
CA GLY A 110 -4.41 0.51 7.07
C GLY A 110 -3.01 0.32 7.62
N TRP A 111 -2.04 0.64 6.77
CA TRP A 111 -0.62 0.53 7.04
C TRP A 111 0.09 1.83 6.67
N ALA A 112 1.00 2.26 7.53
CA ALA A 112 1.98 3.28 7.20
C ALA A 112 3.21 2.61 6.55
N ILE A 113 3.73 3.19 5.48
CA ILE A 113 4.94 2.70 4.82
C ILE A 113 6.15 3.38 5.47
N ARG A 114 7.02 2.59 6.11
CA ARG A 114 8.19 3.07 6.84
C ARG A 114 9.34 2.06 6.71
N GLY A 115 10.55 2.54 6.44
CA GLY A 115 11.73 1.69 6.35
C GLY A 115 11.60 0.56 5.33
N GLY A 116 10.99 0.84 4.17
CA GLY A 116 10.79 -0.15 3.11
C GLY A 116 9.74 -1.22 3.38
N TRP A 117 8.84 -1.02 4.36
CA TRP A 117 7.77 -1.99 4.64
C TRP A 117 6.47 -1.36 5.12
N LEU A 118 5.40 -2.15 5.14
CA LEU A 118 4.07 -1.79 5.61
C LEU A 118 3.91 -2.13 7.10
N HIS A 119 3.58 -1.12 7.91
CA HIS A 119 3.39 -1.25 9.35
C HIS A 119 1.95 -0.91 9.72
N PRO A 120 1.24 -1.74 10.50
CA PRO A 120 -0.12 -1.44 10.94
C PRO A 120 -0.25 -0.04 11.53
N MET A 121 -1.29 0.69 11.10
CA MET A 121 -1.62 1.99 11.69
C MET A 121 -2.37 1.83 13.00
N ASN A 122 -2.30 2.87 13.84
CA ASN A 122 -3.19 3.00 14.97
C ASN A 122 -4.65 3.16 14.47
N THR A 123 -5.56 2.37 15.02
CA THR A 123 -6.97 2.37 14.60
C THR A 123 -7.69 3.69 14.88
N ALA A 124 -7.30 4.45 15.90
CA ALA A 124 -7.89 5.76 16.17
C ALA A 124 -7.47 6.81 15.12
N GLU A 125 -6.19 6.80 14.70
CA GLU A 125 -5.70 7.65 13.61
C GLU A 125 -6.38 7.29 12.28
N LEU A 126 -6.49 5.98 12.00
CA LEU A 126 -7.16 5.51 10.79
C LEU A 126 -8.66 5.85 10.82
N GLN A 127 -9.33 5.74 11.96
CA GLN A 127 -10.73 6.12 12.11
C GLN A 127 -10.93 7.59 11.77
N GLN A 128 -10.05 8.49 12.25
CA GLN A 128 -10.09 9.90 11.89
C GLN A 128 -9.96 10.11 10.38
N ALA A 129 -9.08 9.36 9.71
CA ALA A 129 -8.83 9.48 8.28
C ALA A 129 -9.98 8.96 7.38
N VAL A 130 -10.76 7.99 7.86
CA VAL A 130 -11.85 7.38 7.06
C VAL A 130 -13.24 7.92 7.39
N ILE A 131 -13.34 8.86 8.34
CA ILE A 131 -14.60 9.56 8.62
C ILE A 131 -15.03 10.33 7.37
N PRO A 132 -16.27 10.14 6.89
CA PRO A 132 -16.83 10.95 5.81
C PRO A 132 -16.73 12.44 6.12
N CYS A 133 -16.28 13.23 5.14
CA CYS A 133 -16.34 14.68 5.26
C CYS A 133 -17.80 15.13 5.49
N PRO A 134 -18.04 16.15 6.33
CA PRO A 134 -19.38 16.67 6.56
C PRO A 134 -20.07 17.03 5.23
N GLY A 135 -21.32 16.59 5.06
CA GLY A 135 -22.10 16.84 3.85
C GLY A 135 -21.82 15.89 2.67
N VAL A 136 -20.87 14.97 2.81
CA VAL A 136 -20.66 13.90 1.83
C VAL A 136 -21.47 12.66 2.24
N LEU A 137 -22.34 12.21 1.34
CA LEU A 137 -23.02 10.92 1.48
C LEU A 137 -22.01 9.80 1.24
N ALA A 138 -21.33 9.36 2.30
CA ALA A 138 -20.49 8.18 2.29
C ALA A 138 -20.81 7.28 3.47
N VAL A 139 -20.70 5.97 3.27
CA VAL A 139 -20.96 4.96 4.30
C VAL A 139 -19.89 5.06 5.38
N GLN A 140 -20.29 4.98 6.65
CA GLN A 140 -19.34 4.83 7.75
C GLN A 140 -18.60 3.52 7.62
N ARG A 141 -17.28 3.58 7.81
CA ARG A 141 -16.41 2.40 7.79
C ARG A 141 -16.10 1.99 9.21
N GLU A 142 -16.19 0.69 9.47
CA GLU A 142 -15.72 0.09 10.71
C GLU A 142 -14.22 -0.15 10.60
N VAL A 143 -13.42 0.53 11.43
CA VAL A 143 -11.99 0.33 11.47
C VAL A 143 -11.62 -0.86 12.34
N TYR A 144 -10.70 -1.69 11.87
CA TYR A 144 -10.14 -2.81 12.62
C TYR A 144 -8.61 -2.83 12.54
N ASP A 145 -7.98 -3.58 13.45
CA ASP A 145 -6.52 -3.71 13.49
C ASP A 145 -6.01 -4.34 12.19
N ALA A 146 -5.07 -3.66 11.54
CA ALA A 146 -4.43 -4.18 10.35
C ALA A 146 -3.51 -5.37 10.72
N PRO A 147 -3.59 -6.49 9.99
CA PRO A 147 -2.70 -7.61 10.23
C PRO A 147 -1.23 -7.23 9.99
N VAL A 148 -0.35 -7.77 10.82
CA VAL A 148 1.11 -7.62 10.63
C VAL A 148 1.52 -8.42 9.40
N LEU A 149 2.07 -7.73 8.41
CA LEU A 149 2.55 -8.38 7.19
C LEU A 149 3.97 -8.92 7.42
N ALA A 150 4.13 -10.23 7.31
CA ALA A 150 5.44 -10.86 7.44
C ALA A 150 6.38 -10.37 6.34
N GLN A 151 7.53 -9.82 6.74
CA GLN A 151 8.64 -9.62 5.82
C GLN A 151 9.21 -10.98 5.49
N ILE A 152 9.09 -11.39 4.23
CA ILE A 152 9.87 -12.52 3.74
C ILE A 152 11.24 -11.91 3.42
N PRO A 153 12.31 -12.26 4.15
CA PRO A 153 13.63 -11.77 3.80
C PRO A 153 13.93 -12.17 2.36
N ASP A 154 14.46 -11.24 1.57
CA ASP A 154 15.07 -11.61 0.30
C ASP A 154 16.08 -12.71 0.60
N ALA A 155 15.98 -13.85 -0.09
CA ALA A 155 17.02 -14.85 -0.03
C ALA A 155 18.29 -14.20 -0.61
N ASP A 156 19.12 -13.64 0.26
CA ASP A 156 20.45 -13.15 -0.08
C ASP A 156 21.15 -14.28 -0.84
N GLY A 157 21.59 -13.94 -2.06
CA GLY A 157 22.16 -14.87 -3.01
C GLY A 157 23.18 -15.79 -2.36
N GLU A 158 22.97 -17.09 -2.56
CA GLU A 158 23.96 -18.12 -2.27
C GLU A 158 25.18 -17.89 -3.17
N GLY A 159 26.14 -17.10 -2.69
CA GLY A 159 27.47 -17.04 -3.26
C GLY A 159 28.16 -18.38 -2.98
N PRO A 160 28.69 -19.09 -3.99
CA PRO A 160 29.43 -20.31 -3.74
C PRO A 160 30.71 -19.94 -3.00
N ARG A 161 30.82 -20.40 -1.75
CA ARG A 161 32.11 -20.56 -1.10
C ARG A 161 32.76 -21.82 -1.67
N GLY A 162 33.62 -21.63 -2.66
CA GLY A 162 34.52 -22.63 -3.23
C GLY A 162 35.79 -21.96 -3.68
#